data_AF-X0UGA5-F1
#
_entry.id   AF-X0UGA5-F1
#
_cell.length_a   1.000
_cell.length_b   1.000
_cell.length_c   1.000
_cell.angle_alpha   90.00
_cell.angle_beta   90.00
_cell.angle_gamma   90.00
#
_symmetry.space_group_name_H-M   'P 1'
#
loop_
_entity.id
_entity.type
_entity.pdbx_description
1 polymer ?
#
loop_
_entity_poly.entity_id
_entity_poly.type
_entity_poly.pdbx_seq_one_letter_code
_entity_poly.pdbx_strand_id
1 'polypeptide(L)' 'MIIAEVRKFRKRQSRVGGRKLHRMLNDSGFKIGRDKLFALLRKHRMLVVPKKKYPKTTNSYHRFRKYKNLI' A
#
# COMPACT_ATOMS: atom_id res chain seq x y z
N MET A 1 -1.47 -10.50 -21.58
CA MET A 1 -2.38 -10.62 -20.41
C MET A 1 -2.12 -9.50 -19.39
N ILE A 2 -3.18 -8.90 -18.83
CA ILE A 2 -3.14 -7.73 -17.92
C ILE A 2 -2.14 -7.90 -16.75
N ILE A 3 -1.95 -9.11 -16.24
CA ILE A 3 -1.00 -9.40 -15.14
C ILE A 3 0.45 -9.09 -15.52
N ALA A 4 0.87 -9.33 -16.76
CA ALA A 4 2.21 -9.02 -17.22
C ALA A 4 2.45 -7.50 -17.20
N GLU A 5 1.43 -6.73 -17.59
CA GLU A 5 1.51 -5.27 -17.58
C GLU A 5 1.56 -4.70 -16.16
N VAL A 6 0.75 -5.26 -15.27
CA VAL A 6 0.82 -4.95 -13.83
C VAL A 6 2.23 -5.18 -13.27
N ARG A 7 2.89 -6.27 -13.66
CA ARG A 7 4.26 -6.57 -13.24
C ARG A 7 5.26 -5.53 -13.77
N LYS A 8 5.13 -5.09 -15.03
CA LYS A 8 5.96 -4.01 -15.59
C LYS A 8 5.81 -2.70 -14.79
N PHE A 9 4.57 -2.28 -14.51
CA PHE A 9 4.32 -1.09 -13.71
C PHE A 9 4.94 -1.19 -12.31
N ARG A 10 4.83 -2.36 -11.67
CA ARG A 10 5.42 -2.57 -10.35
C ARG A 10 6.93 -2.72 -10.36
N LYS A 11 7.53 -3.18 -11.46
CA LYS A 11 8.99 -3.19 -11.62
C LYS A 11 9.54 -1.75 -11.63
N ARG A 12 8.83 -0.82 -12.29
CA ARG A 12 9.18 0.62 -12.30
C ARG A 12 8.82 1.33 -10.99
N GLN A 13 7.67 1.00 -10.40
CA GLN A 13 7.17 1.61 -9.17
C GLN A 13 6.60 0.54 -8.22
N SER A 14 7.44 0.01 -7.35
CA SER A 14 7.15 -1.17 -6.50
C SER A 14 5.96 -1.01 -5.55
N ARG A 15 5.63 0.21 -5.14
CA ARG A 15 4.56 0.50 -4.16
C ARG A 15 3.37 1.23 -4.77
N VAL A 16 3.14 1.09 -6.07
CA VAL A 16 1.96 1.69 -6.72
C VAL A 16 0.67 1.09 -6.12
N GLY A 17 -0.20 1.96 -5.60
CA GLY A 17 -1.49 1.54 -5.05
C GLY A 17 -2.45 1.06 -6.14
N GLY A 18 -3.39 0.18 -5.80
CA GLY A 18 -4.31 -0.45 -6.76
C GLY A 18 -5.16 0.55 -7.56
N ARG A 19 -5.62 1.65 -6.94
CA ARG A 19 -6.36 2.72 -7.65
C ARG A 19 -5.49 3.46 -8.67
N LYS A 20 -4.24 3.75 -8.32
CA LYS A 20 -3.28 4.39 -9.23
C LYS A 20 -2.92 3.45 -10.38
N LEU A 21 -2.72 2.17 -10.08
CA LEU A 21 -2.49 1.12 -11.08
C LEU A 21 -3.65 1.01 -12.09
N HIS A 22 -4.90 1.08 -11.62
CA HIS A 22 -6.08 1.08 -12.49
C HIS A 22 -6.06 2.23 -13.50
N ARG A 23 -5.78 3.47 -13.03
CA ARG A 23 -5.67 4.63 -13.92
C ARG A 23 -4.55 4.43 -14.95
N MET A 24 -3.36 4.02 -14.50
CA MET A 24 -2.22 3.79 -15.40
C MET A 24 -2.49 2.71 -16.47
N LEU A 25 -3.24 1.66 -16.10
CA LEU A 25 -3.64 0.62 -17.06
C LEU A 25 -4.61 1.16 -18.11
N ASN A 26 -5.61 1.94 -17.70
CA ASN A 26 -6.55 2.56 -18.63
C ASN A 26 -5.85 3.57 -19.54
N ASP A 27 -4.93 4.38 -19.00
CA ASP A 27 -4.12 5.34 -19.77
C ASP A 27 -3.21 4.62 -20.79
N SER A 28 -2.86 3.35 -20.54
CA SER A 28 -2.05 2.52 -21.44
C SER A 28 -2.88 1.68 -22.43
N GLY A 29 -4.19 1.94 -22.52
CA GLY A 29 -5.10 1.26 -23.45
C GLY A 29 -5.76 -0.02 -22.93
N PHE A 30 -5.46 -0.45 -21.70
CA PHE A 30 -6.15 -1.59 -21.08
C PHE A 30 -7.45 -1.12 -20.44
N LYS A 31 -8.56 -1.16 -21.19
CA LYS A 31 -9.90 -0.89 -20.65
C LYS A 31 -10.32 -2.01 -19.68
N ILE A 32 -10.05 -1.83 -18.39
CA ILE A 32 -10.49 -2.74 -17.33
C ILE A 32 -11.25 -1.96 -16.26
N GLY A 33 -12.42 -2.48 -15.86
CA GLY A 33 -13.16 -1.91 -14.74
C GLY A 33 -12.44 -2.12 -13.41
N ARG A 34 -12.65 -1.20 -12.46
CA ARG A 34 -12.04 -1.22 -11.13
C ARG A 34 -12.22 -2.57 -10.46
N ASP A 35 -13.45 -3.04 -10.34
CA ASP A 35 -13.76 -4.22 -9.54
C ASP A 35 -13.21 -5.50 -10.19
N LYS A 36 -13.24 -5.58 -11.53
CA LYS A 36 -12.59 -6.66 -12.28
C LYS A 36 -11.08 -6.67 -12.07
N LEU A 37 -10.43 -5.51 -12.03
CA LEU A 37 -9.00 -5.41 -11.73
C LEU A 37 -8.71 -5.91 -10.30
N PHE A 38 -9.47 -5.48 -9.30
CA PHE A 38 -9.24 -5.92 -7.91
C PHE A 38 -9.52 -7.42 -7.73
N ALA A 39 -10.53 -7.97 -8.41
CA ALA A 39 -10.81 -9.41 -8.43
C ALA A 39 -9.63 -10.20 -9.04
N LEU A 40 -9.11 -9.74 -10.18
CA LEU A 40 -7.95 -10.31 -10.85
C LEU A 40 -6.70 -10.28 -9.94
N LEU A 41 -6.38 -9.11 -9.38
CA LEU A 41 -5.24 -8.94 -8.48
C LEU A 41 -5.37 -9.83 -7.23
N ARG A 42 -6.59 -10.01 -6.69
CA ARG A 42 -6.84 -10.91 -5.56
C ARG A 42 -6.58 -12.37 -5.94
N LYS A 43 -7.09 -12.82 -7.09
CA LYS A 43 -6.88 -14.18 -7.61
C LYS A 43 -5.40 -14.52 -7.78
N HIS A 44 -4.60 -13.54 -8.19
CA HIS A 44 -3.15 -13.71 -8.38
C HIS A 44 -2.30 -13.35 -7.14
N ARG A 45 -2.90 -13.14 -5.96
CA ARG A 45 -2.21 -12.73 -4.71
C ARG A 45 -1.33 -11.48 -4.88
N MET A 46 -1.76 -10.55 -5.73
CA MET A 46 -1.04 -9.32 -6.06
C MET A 46 -1.59 -8.10 -5.32
N LEU A 47 -2.56 -8.23 -4.42
CA LEU A 47 -2.98 -7.10 -3.60
C LEU A 47 -1.87 -6.73 -2.61
N VAL A 48 -1.53 -5.44 -2.55
CA VAL A 48 -0.57 -4.95 -1.55
C VAL A 48 -1.29 -4.96 -0.21
N VAL A 49 -0.90 -5.87 0.67
CA VAL A 49 -1.45 -5.95 2.03
C VAL A 49 -0.79 -4.88 2.89
N PRO A 50 -1.55 -4.05 3.63
CA PRO A 50 -0.95 -3.14 4.58
C PRO A 50 -0.16 -3.95 5.63
N LYS A 51 1.10 -3.58 5.87
CA LYS A 51 1.86 -4.18 6.97
C LYS A 51 1.18 -3.82 8.29
N LYS A 52 0.89 -4.83 9.12
CA LYS A 52 0.40 -4.63 10.49
C LYS A 52 1.43 -3.80 11.25
N LYS A 53 1.06 -2.60 11.70
CA LYS A 53 1.87 -1.81 12.62
C LYS A 53 1.54 -2.30 14.03
N TYR A 54 2.51 -2.92 14.71
CA TYR A 54 2.36 -3.18 16.13
C TYR A 54 2.41 -1.85 16.88
N PRO A 55 1.45 -1.59 17.78
CA PRO A 55 1.58 -0.47 18.72
C PRO A 55 2.90 -0.67 19.48
N LYS A 56 3.86 0.24 19.26
CA LYS A 56 4.95 0.39 20.21
C LYS A 56 4.35 1.17 21.37
N THR A 57 3.93 0.47 22.42
CA THR A 57 3.61 1.13 23.68
C THR A 57 4.87 1.85 24.11
N THR A 58 4.74 3.15 24.34
CA THR A 58 5.79 3.97 24.89
C THR A 58 6.01 3.53 26.34
N ASN A 59 6.71 2.41 26.55
CA ASN A 59 7.56 2.31 27.71
C ASN A 59 8.79 3.14 27.36
N SER A 60 8.58 4.46 27.21
CA SER A 60 9.66 5.41 27.07
C SER A 60 10.46 5.24 28.34
N TYR A 61 11.59 4.56 28.23
CA TYR A 61 12.66 4.61 29.20
C TYR A 61 13.18 6.06 29.19
N HIS A 62 12.34 6.97 29.68
CA HIS A 62 12.50 8.41 29.52
C HIS A 62 13.60 8.81 30.48
N ARG A 63 14.81 8.98 29.93
CA ARG A 63 16.02 9.25 30.72
C ARG A 63 15.99 10.60 31.41
N PHE A 64 15.11 11.52 31.02
CA PHE A 64 15.03 12.85 31.59
C PHE A 64 14.08 12.89 32.80
N ARG A 65 14.44 13.67 33.82
CA ARG A 65 13.57 13.93 34.97
C ARG A 65 12.37 14.75 34.53
N LYS A 66 11.17 14.30 34.91
CA LYS A 66 9.91 15.04 34.73
C LYS A 66 9.57 15.74 36.04
N TYR A 67 9.58 17.06 36.05
CA TYR A 67 9.16 17.85 37.21
C TYR A 67 7.66 18.13 37.12
N LYS A 68 6.96 18.08 38.26
CA LYS A 68 5.54 18.46 38.32
C LYS A 68 5.45 19.98 38.18
N ASN A 69 4.45 20.45 37.43
CA ASN A 69 4.19 21.88 37.27
C ASN A 69 3.85 22.47 38.64
N LEU A 70 4.44 23.63 38.94
CA LEU A 70 4.08 24.43 40.11
C LEU A 70 2.82 25.21 39.72
N ILE A 71 1.69 24.85 40.34
CA ILE A 71 0.46 25.63 40.29
C ILE A 71 0.57 26.71 41.36
#